data_AF-A0A258W5V2-F1
#
_entry.id   AF-A0A258W5V2-F1
#
_cell.length_a   1.000
_cell.length_b   1.000
_cell.length_c   1.000
_cell.angle_alpha   90.00
_cell.angle_beta   90.00
_cell.angle_gamma   90.00
#
_symmetry.space_group_name_H-M   'P 1'
#
loop_
_entity.id
_entity.type
_entity.pdbx_description
1 polymer ?
#
loop_
_entity_poly.entity_id
_entity_poly.type
_entity_poly.pdbx_seq_one_letter_code
_entity_poly.pdbx_strand_id
1 'polypeptide(L)'
;MRTEKAKSKIKSAAKMSSQRIDSEVKKRTEALLKLINNKTVGRKVRASHLFNFALGLITEGHINMLQTQSLTNEDRKELLRQKWTEMYGPITKDEFTGIMLTKGFSDFLSVTNGSETLDVRVC
;
A
#
# COMPACT_ATOMS: atom_id res chain seq x y z
N MET A 1 44.83 -18.05 -38.80
CA MET A 1 43.49 -17.79 -38.21
C MET A 1 43.26 -18.74 -37.05
N ARG A 2 43.07 -18.21 -35.84
CA ARG A 2 42.23 -18.73 -34.72
C ARG A 2 42.56 -17.92 -33.47
N THR A 3 41.69 -17.00 -33.10
CA THR A 3 41.69 -16.37 -31.78
C THR A 3 40.56 -17.00 -30.97
N GLU A 4 40.92 -17.89 -30.05
CA GLU A 4 39.97 -18.41 -29.07
C GLU A 4 39.78 -17.35 -27.98
N LYS A 5 38.64 -16.65 -28.02
CA LYS A 5 38.19 -15.82 -26.89
C LYS A 5 37.40 -16.70 -25.93
N ALA A 6 38.06 -17.10 -24.85
CA ALA A 6 37.46 -17.80 -23.72
C ALA A 6 36.33 -16.97 -23.10
N LYS A 7 35.16 -17.61 -22.92
CA LYS A 7 33.96 -17.06 -22.29
C LYS A 7 34.24 -16.76 -20.80
N SER A 8 34.21 -15.48 -20.42
CA SER A 8 34.23 -15.08 -19.02
C SER A 8 32.85 -15.28 -18.39
N LYS A 9 32.81 -16.00 -17.25
CA LYS A 9 31.62 -16.20 -16.42
C LYS A 9 31.17 -14.85 -15.84
N ILE A 10 30.05 -14.32 -16.32
CA ILE A 10 29.38 -13.16 -15.73
C ILE A 10 28.71 -13.63 -14.44
N LYS A 11 29.33 -13.35 -13.29
CA LYS A 11 28.64 -13.38 -12.00
C LYS A 11 27.64 -12.23 -12.00
N SER A 12 26.35 -12.54 -11.92
CA SER A 12 25.30 -11.53 -11.82
C SER A 12 25.45 -10.75 -10.52
N ALA A 13 26.11 -9.60 -10.58
CA ALA A 13 26.14 -8.64 -9.48
C ALA A 13 24.70 -8.21 -9.20
N ALA A 14 24.23 -8.40 -7.97
CA ALA A 14 22.92 -7.94 -7.55
C ALA A 14 22.80 -6.44 -7.83
N LYS A 15 21.89 -6.06 -8.73
CA LYS A 15 21.64 -4.64 -9.04
C LYS A 15 21.06 -3.99 -7.80
N MET A 16 21.87 -3.20 -7.10
CA MET A 16 21.42 -2.41 -5.96
C MET A 16 20.74 -1.14 -6.47
N SER A 17 19.42 -1.06 -6.34
CA SER A 17 18.66 0.18 -6.55
C SER A 17 18.53 0.93 -5.23
N SER A 18 18.96 2.19 -5.21
CA SER A 18 18.78 3.07 -4.05
C SER A 18 17.41 3.74 -4.14
N GLN A 19 16.53 3.47 -3.17
CA GLN A 19 15.29 4.22 -3.00
C GLN A 19 15.50 5.31 -1.95
N ARG A 20 15.07 6.52 -2.26
CA ARG A 20 15.03 7.62 -1.29
C ARG A 20 13.82 7.41 -0.40
N ILE A 21 14.07 7.36 0.90
CA ILE A 21 13.06 7.13 1.94
C ILE A 21 12.98 8.40 2.77
N ASP A 22 11.77 8.78 3.18
CA ASP A 22 11.55 9.93 4.05
C ASP A 22 12.28 9.80 5.39
N SER A 23 12.68 10.95 5.92
CA SER A 23 13.44 11.02 7.16
C SER A 23 12.68 10.44 8.37
N GLU A 24 11.35 10.50 8.36
CA GLU A 24 10.50 9.92 9.40
C GLU A 24 10.56 8.39 9.40
N VAL A 25 10.43 7.78 8.22
CA VAL A 25 10.49 6.32 8.06
C VAL A 25 11.89 5.81 8.41
N LYS A 26 12.93 6.58 8.08
CA LYS A 26 14.31 6.27 8.50
C LYS A 26 14.45 6.21 10.02
N LYS A 27 13.94 7.20 10.76
CA LYS A 27 13.97 7.22 12.23
C LYS A 27 13.23 6.01 12.83
N ARG A 28 12.05 5.67 12.31
CA ARG A 28 11.28 4.49 12.75
C ARG A 28 12.06 3.19 12.51
N THR A 29 12.67 3.06 11.34
CA THR A 29 13.51 1.90 10.97
C THR A 29 14.70 1.77 11.91
N GLU A 30 15.38 2.87 12.24
CA GLU A 30 16.52 2.88 13.18
C GLU A 30 16.10 2.50 14.60
N ALA A 31 14.95 2.97 15.07
CA ALA A 31 14.40 2.59 16.37
C ALA A 31 14.12 1.08 16.45
N LEU A 32 13.47 0.52 15.43
CA LEU A 32 13.22 -0.93 15.34
C LEU A 32 14.52 -1.73 15.28
N LEU A 33 15.52 -1.25 14.52
CA LEU A 33 16.83 -1.91 14.45
C LEU A 33 17.56 -1.89 15.79
N LYS A 34 17.40 -0.87 16.63
CA LYS A 34 17.97 -0.88 17.99
C LYS A 34 17.31 -1.95 18.85
N LEU A 35 15.98 -2.04 18.83
CA LEU A 35 15.24 -3.08 19.56
C LEU A 35 15.65 -4.49 19.13
N ILE A 36 15.70 -4.75 17.82
CA ILE A 36 16.06 -6.07 17.27
C ILE A 36 17.52 -6.43 17.56
N ASN A 37 18.42 -5.44 17.63
CA ASN A 37 19.84 -5.65 17.87
C ASN A 37 20.23 -5.68 19.35
N ASN A 38 19.29 -5.53 20.29
CA ASN A 38 19.54 -5.71 21.73
C ASN A 38 19.72 -7.18 22.13
N LYS A 39 19.97 -8.07 21.18
CA LYS A 39 20.29 -9.47 21.44
C LYS A 39 21.72 -9.63 21.94
N THR A 40 21.88 -10.49 22.94
CA THR A 40 23.17 -10.75 23.62
C THR A 40 24.16 -11.51 22.76
N VAL A 41 23.70 -12.24 21.74
CA VAL A 41 24.54 -13.09 20.89
C VAL A 41 24.11 -13.01 19.42
N GLY A 42 25.09 -13.08 18.52
CA GLY A 42 24.89 -13.28 17.08
C GLY A 42 25.09 -12.03 16.21
N ARG A 43 24.91 -12.21 14.89
CA ARG A 43 25.15 -11.16 13.90
C ARG A 43 24.11 -10.05 13.95
N LYS A 44 24.55 -8.79 13.83
CA LYS A 44 23.68 -7.61 13.70
C LYS A 44 22.71 -7.76 12.52
N VAL A 45 21.44 -7.47 12.75
CA VAL A 45 20.41 -7.44 11.71
C VAL A 45 20.56 -6.15 10.92
N ARG A 46 20.64 -6.28 9.59
CA ARG A 46 20.66 -5.14 8.64
C ARG A 46 19.24 -4.72 8.28
N ALA A 47 19.06 -3.47 7.89
CA ALA A 47 17.77 -2.93 7.43
C ALA A 47 17.15 -3.77 6.29
N SER A 48 17.96 -4.26 5.35
CA SER A 48 17.48 -5.13 4.26
C SER A 48 16.78 -6.40 4.75
N HIS A 49 17.23 -7.00 5.86
CA HIS A 49 16.58 -8.19 6.43
C HIS A 49 15.25 -7.83 7.11
N LEU A 50 15.20 -6.69 7.79
CA LEU A 50 13.98 -6.18 8.38
C LEU A 50 12.92 -5.92 7.30
N PHE A 51 13.29 -5.25 6.21
CA PHE A 51 12.36 -5.00 5.11
C PHE A 51 11.92 -6.30 4.43
N ASN A 52 12.82 -7.25 4.21
CA ASN A 52 12.45 -8.53 3.60
C ASN A 52 11.44 -9.31 4.46
N PHE A 53 11.60 -9.28 5.78
CA PHE A 53 10.64 -9.88 6.70
C PHE A 53 9.31 -9.14 6.70
N ALA A 54 9.34 -7.79 6.75
CA ALA A 54 8.14 -6.97 6.72
C ALA A 54 7.34 -7.15 5.42
N LEU A 55 8.02 -7.19 4.27
CA LEU A 55 7.38 -7.42 2.97
C LEU A 55 6.74 -8.82 2.87
N GLY A 56 7.28 -9.82 3.56
CA GLY A 56 6.69 -11.16 3.63
C GLY A 56 5.41 -11.25 4.47
N LEU A 57 5.15 -10.26 5.34
CA LEU A 57 3.95 -10.16 6.18
C LEU A 57 2.84 -9.30 5.56
N ILE A 58 3.11 -8.65 4.42
CA ILE A 58 2.11 -7.84 3.73
C ILE A 58 1.10 -8.78 3.07
N THR A 59 -0.14 -8.70 3.52
CA THR A 59 -1.28 -9.39 2.93
C THR A 59 -1.98 -8.48 1.91
N GLU A 60 -2.85 -9.07 1.09
CA GLU A 60 -3.67 -8.30 0.14
C GLU A 60 -4.53 -7.23 0.83
N GLY A 61 -5.01 -7.50 2.05
CA GLY A 61 -5.73 -6.51 2.85
C GLY A 61 -4.89 -5.27 3.18
N HIS A 62 -3.61 -5.44 3.50
CA HIS A 62 -2.71 -4.30 3.73
C HIS A 62 -2.43 -3.51 2.45
N ILE A 63 -2.38 -4.18 1.30
CA ILE A 63 -2.23 -3.52 -0.02
C ILE A 63 -3.46 -2.68 -0.32
N ASN A 64 -4.67 -3.23 -0.12
CA ASN A 64 -5.92 -2.50 -0.33
C ASN A 64 -6.01 -1.30 0.62
N MET A 65 -5.58 -1.44 1.89
CA MET A 65 -5.53 -0.32 2.83
C MET A 65 -4.55 0.78 2.39
N LEU A 66 -3.38 0.42 1.87
CA LEU A 66 -2.42 1.39 1.33
C LEU A 66 -2.98 2.11 0.11
N GLN A 67 -3.69 1.39 -0.76
CA GLN A 67 -4.37 1.98 -1.91
C GLN A 67 -5.46 2.96 -1.46
N THR A 68 -6.29 2.60 -0.47
CA THR A 68 -7.36 3.49 0.04
C THR A 68 -6.83 4.71 0.80
N GLN A 69 -5.69 4.57 1.49
CA GLN A 69 -5.00 5.69 2.12
C GLN A 69 -4.38 6.64 1.09
N SER A 70 -3.89 6.11 -0.03
CA SER A 70 -3.32 6.90 -1.12
C SER A 70 -4.38 7.60 -1.97
N LEU A 71 -5.67 7.23 -1.86
CA LEU A 71 -6.74 7.91 -2.59
C LEU A 71 -6.91 9.35 -2.10
N THR A 72 -6.83 10.29 -3.02
CA THR A 72 -7.09 11.70 -2.75
C THR A 72 -8.57 11.91 -2.45
N ASN A 73 -8.92 13.00 -1.75
CA ASN A 73 -10.33 13.31 -1.48
C ASN A 73 -11.15 13.50 -2.76
N GLU A 74 -10.52 13.93 -3.85
CA GLU A 74 -11.16 14.00 -5.17
C GLU A 74 -11.43 12.61 -5.76
N ASP A 75 -10.47 11.68 -5.65
CA ASP A 75 -10.63 10.30 -6.12
C ASP A 75 -11.71 9.56 -5.34
N ARG A 76 -11.80 9.79 -4.03
CA ARG A 76 -12.88 9.23 -3.19
C ARG A 76 -14.25 9.70 -3.65
N LYS A 77 -14.38 10.98 -4.02
CA LYS A 77 -15.64 11.54 -4.53
C LYS A 77 -16.01 10.92 -5.88
N GLU A 78 -15.04 10.70 -6.75
CA GLU A 78 -15.29 10.08 -8.05
C GLU A 78 -15.66 8.60 -7.92
N LEU A 79 -15.02 7.86 -7.02
CA LEU A 79 -15.42 6.47 -6.69
C LEU A 79 -16.86 6.40 -6.15
N LEU A 80 -17.23 7.32 -5.25
CA LEU A 80 -18.61 7.44 -4.77
C LEU A 80 -19.58 7.77 -5.90
N ARG A 81 -19.20 8.64 -6.83
CA ARG A 81 -20.00 9.00 -8.00
C ARG A 81 -20.21 7.80 -8.93
N GLN A 82 -19.17 6.99 -9.15
CA GLN A 82 -19.26 5.77 -9.94
C GLN A 82 -20.21 4.75 -9.30
N LYS A 83 -20.06 4.47 -7.99
CA LYS A 83 -20.96 3.58 -7.25
C LYS A 83 -22.41 4.08 -7.27
N TRP A 84 -22.62 5.39 -7.16
CA TRP A 84 -23.95 5.99 -7.27
C TRP A 84 -24.53 5.84 -8.68
N THR A 85 -23.70 6.05 -9.71
CA THR A 85 -24.11 5.91 -11.11
C THR A 85 -24.52 4.49 -11.46
N GLU A 86 -23.84 3.49 -10.89
CA GLU A 86 -24.17 2.08 -11.06
C GLU A 86 -25.52 1.71 -10.42
N MET A 87 -25.85 2.29 -9.27
CA MET A 87 -27.09 2.00 -8.54
C MET A 87 -28.31 2.82 -8.99
N TYR A 88 -28.12 4.08 -9.35
CA TYR A 88 -29.21 5.04 -9.58
C TYR A 88 -29.20 5.67 -10.99
N GLY A 89 -28.18 5.41 -11.80
CA GLY A 89 -28.09 5.90 -13.18
C GLY A 89 -27.15 7.11 -13.37
N PRO A 90 -26.91 7.52 -14.63
CA PRO A 90 -25.92 8.55 -14.98
C PRO A 90 -26.28 9.92 -14.38
N ILE A 91 -25.33 10.52 -13.66
CA ILE A 91 -25.51 11.80 -12.98
C ILE A 91 -24.35 12.77 -13.28
N THR A 92 -24.69 14.04 -13.47
CA THR A 92 -23.72 15.12 -13.67
C THR A 92 -23.03 15.48 -12.35
N LYS A 93 -21.80 16.00 -12.41
CA LYS A 93 -21.02 16.37 -11.21
C LYS A 93 -21.75 17.37 -10.30
N ASP A 94 -22.52 18.28 -10.89
CA ASP A 94 -23.30 19.29 -10.16
C ASP A 94 -24.52 18.68 -9.46
N GLU A 95 -25.26 17.82 -10.17
CA GLU A 95 -26.39 17.06 -9.63
C GLU A 95 -25.96 16.13 -8.49
N PHE A 96 -24.79 15.49 -8.62
CA PHE A 96 -24.22 14.64 -7.56
C PHE A 96 -23.91 15.44 -6.28
N THR A 97 -23.47 16.69 -6.42
CA THR A 97 -23.19 17.57 -5.28
C THR A 97 -24.49 17.96 -4.57
N GLY A 98 -25.58 18.20 -5.31
CA GLY A 98 -26.91 18.43 -4.73
C GLY A 98 -27.47 17.20 -4.00
N ILE A 99 -27.25 16.01 -4.54
CA ILE A 99 -27.67 14.76 -3.89
C ILE A 99 -26.86 14.48 -2.62
N MET A 100 -25.55 14.75 -2.62
CA MET A 100 -24.69 14.62 -1.43
C MET A 100 -25.19 15.40 -0.21
N LEU A 101 -25.91 16.50 -0.43
CA LEU A 101 -26.49 17.35 0.61
C LEU A 101 -27.88 16.88 1.08
N THR A 102 -28.43 15.85 0.45
CA THR A 102 -29.79 15.34 0.72
C THR A 102 -29.73 14.14 1.68
N LYS A 103 -30.76 13.95 2.51
CA LYS A 103 -30.83 12.84 3.48
C LYS A 103 -30.71 11.45 2.82
N GLY A 104 -31.18 11.28 1.59
CA GLY A 104 -31.06 10.01 0.86
C GLY A 104 -29.62 9.57 0.56
N PHE A 105 -28.66 10.51 0.54
CA PHE A 105 -27.24 10.17 0.41
C PHE A 105 -26.66 9.61 1.72
N SER A 106 -27.16 10.06 2.88
CA SER A 106 -26.77 9.49 4.18
C SER A 106 -27.18 8.02 4.29
N ASP A 107 -28.36 7.68 3.78
CA ASP A 107 -28.85 6.30 3.77
C ASP A 107 -28.00 5.43 2.84
N PHE A 108 -27.64 5.92 1.65
CA PHE A 108 -26.70 5.25 0.75
C PHE A 108 -25.33 5.03 1.37
N LEU A 109 -24.76 6.04 2.05
CA LEU A 109 -23.48 5.91 2.74
C LEU A 109 -23.52 4.83 3.82
N SER A 110 -24.63 4.71 4.55
CA SER A 110 -24.79 3.68 5.58
C SER A 110 -24.78 2.26 4.99
N VAL A 111 -25.34 2.09 3.79
CA VAL A 111 -25.34 0.82 3.05
C VAL A 111 -23.96 0.51 2.48
N THR A 112 -23.27 1.49 1.90
CA THR A 112 -21.93 1.29 1.31
C THR A 112 -20.82 1.09 2.34
N ASN A 113 -20.95 1.67 3.53
CA ASN A 113 -19.99 1.47 4.62
C ASN A 113 -20.28 0.17 5.39
N GLY A 114 -21.52 -0.31 5.37
CA GLY A 114 -21.91 -1.57 6.00
C GLY A 114 -21.27 -2.81 5.35
N SER A 115 -21.00 -2.77 4.03
CA SER A 115 -20.40 -3.90 3.31
C SER A 115 -18.89 -4.08 3.52
N GLU A 116 -18.18 -3.07 4.04
CA GLU A 116 -16.75 -3.17 4.38
C GLU A 116 -16.49 -3.71 5.81
N THR A 117 -17.52 -3.87 6.64
CA THR A 117 -17.34 -4.22 8.07
C THR A 117 -17.45 -5.70 8.42
N LEU A 118 -17.70 -6.58 7.45
CA LEU A 118 -17.93 -8.01 7.72
C LEU A 118 -16.71 -8.94 7.63
N ASP A 119 -15.49 -8.44 7.33
CA ASP A 119 -14.31 -9.32 7.13
C ASP A 119 -13.08 -8.97 7.97
N VAL A 120 -13.26 -8.36 9.15
CA VAL A 120 -12.18 -8.19 10.14
C VAL A 120 -12.62 -8.67 11.52
N ARG A 121 -13.13 -9.89 11.60
CA ARG A 121 -13.28 -10.64 12.85
C ARG A 121 -13.17 -12.15 12.64
N VAL A 122 -12.06 -12.66 12.11
CA VAL A 122 -11.66 -14.05 12.36
C VAL A 122 -10.13 -14.17 12.37
N CYS A 123 -9.63 -14.65 13.52
CA CYS A 123 -8.29 -15.17 13.86
C CYS A 123 -7.12 -14.20 14.03
#